data_AF-A0AAP3YJ71-F1
#
_entry.id   AF-A0AAP3YJ71-F1
#
_cell.length_a   1.000
_cell.length_b   1.000
_cell.length_c   1.000
_cell.angle_alpha   90.00
_cell.angle_beta   90.00
_cell.angle_gamma   90.00
#
_symmetry.space_group_name_H-M   'P 1'
#
loop_
_entity.id
_entity.type
_entity.pdbx_description
1 polymer ?
#
loop_
_entity_poly.entity_id
_entity_poly.type
_entity_poly.pdbx_seq_one_letter_code
_entity_poly.pdbx_strand_id
1 'polypeptide(L)'
;MNPRAGKTAIIIDQVGNVQRFGLPTQDRYWSLEGTKKQKESNRLKIQPVSTCPSCFAAFYRNGNTCPFCGADLVEEREIEVVDKAELKKVVARRKEIFKKIITDKVANNVVDKRPSDLKNYAEVKAYADLKGYKPGWAYFYAKQRGF
;
A
#
# COMPACT_ATOMS: atom_id res chain seq x y z
N MET A 1 -5.91 -18.33 -6.91
CA MET A 1 -6.77 -19.54 -7.04
C MET A 1 -7.95 -19.38 -6.09
N ASN A 2 -9.18 -19.49 -6.58
CA ASN A 2 -10.37 -19.46 -5.73
C ASN A 2 -10.73 -20.90 -5.31
N PRO A 3 -10.60 -21.28 -4.02
CA PRO A 3 -10.87 -22.63 -3.54
C PRO A 3 -12.38 -22.93 -3.54
N ARG A 4 -12.77 -24.10 -4.03
CA ARG A 4 -14.15 -24.61 -4.01
C ARG A 4 -14.15 -26.11 -3.70
N ALA A 5 -15.17 -26.59 -2.98
CA ALA A 5 -15.32 -28.01 -2.68
C ALA A 5 -15.37 -28.83 -3.99
N GLY A 6 -14.63 -29.94 -4.04
CA GLY A 6 -14.56 -30.84 -5.19
C GLY A 6 -13.78 -30.31 -6.42
N LYS A 7 -13.18 -29.11 -6.34
CA LYS A 7 -12.43 -28.54 -7.46
C LYS A 7 -10.95 -28.94 -7.41
N THR A 8 -10.51 -29.68 -8.41
CA THR A 8 -9.10 -30.04 -8.60
C THR A 8 -8.41 -29.05 -9.55
N ALA A 9 -7.14 -28.74 -9.28
CA ALA A 9 -6.30 -27.92 -10.16
C ALA A 9 -5.24 -28.79 -10.84
N ILE A 10 -4.95 -28.50 -12.11
CA ILE A 10 -3.82 -29.07 -12.85
C ILE A 10 -2.74 -28.00 -12.93
N ILE A 11 -1.51 -28.34 -12.51
CA ILE A 11 -0.37 -27.42 -12.50
C ILE A 11 0.64 -27.90 -13.55
N ILE A 12 0.96 -27.02 -14.51
CA ILE A 12 1.97 -27.28 -15.54
C ILE A 12 3.23 -26.51 -15.16
N ASP A 13 4.32 -27.22 -14.92
CA ASP A 13 5.61 -26.64 -14.52
C ASP A 13 6.62 -26.74 -15.67
N GLN A 14 6.82 -25.62 -16.37
CA GLN A 14 7.74 -25.56 -17.51
C GLN A 14 9.19 -25.23 -17.12
N VAL A 15 9.44 -24.79 -15.88
CA VAL A 15 10.75 -24.25 -15.45
C VAL A 15 11.40 -25.11 -14.36
N GLY A 16 10.76 -26.22 -13.97
CA GLY A 16 11.29 -27.18 -12.99
C GLY A 16 11.26 -26.66 -11.55
N ASN A 17 10.28 -25.82 -11.22
CA ASN A 17 10.09 -25.32 -9.85
C ASN A 17 9.80 -26.44 -8.85
N VAL A 18 9.07 -27.48 -9.24
CA VAL A 18 8.80 -28.64 -8.37
C VAL A 18 10.11 -29.34 -7.97
N GLN A 19 11.08 -29.42 -8.88
CA GLN A 19 12.38 -30.04 -8.59
C GLN A 19 13.21 -29.19 -7.61
N ARG A 20 13.15 -27.87 -7.75
CA ARG A 20 13.90 -26.93 -6.90
C ARG A 20 13.28 -26.76 -5.52
N PHE A 21 11.96 -26.72 -5.44
CA PHE A 21 11.24 -26.29 -4.24
C PHE A 21 10.33 -27.35 -3.63
N GLY A 22 10.07 -28.47 -4.31
CA GLY A 22 9.12 -29.50 -3.88
C GLY A 22 7.68 -29.26 -4.35
N LEU A 23 6.78 -30.19 -4.02
CA LEU A 23 5.38 -30.09 -4.42
C LEU A 23 4.64 -28.96 -3.68
N PRO A 24 3.63 -28.33 -4.30
CA PRO A 24 2.76 -27.36 -3.62
C PRO A 24 2.00 -27.93 -2.42
N THR A 25 1.73 -29.23 -2.42
CA THR A 25 1.03 -29.97 -1.36
C THR A 25 1.97 -30.59 -0.33
N GLN A 26 3.29 -30.44 -0.51
CA GLN A 26 4.26 -31.00 0.41
C GLN A 26 4.22 -30.23 1.73
N ASP A 27 4.22 -30.97 2.85
CA ASP A 27 4.28 -30.37 4.18
C ASP A 27 5.55 -29.53 4.35
N ARG A 28 5.39 -28.34 4.93
CA ARG A 28 6.50 -27.43 5.24
C ARG A 28 6.41 -26.98 6.67
N TYR A 29 7.55 -27.05 7.37
CA TYR A 29 7.71 -26.49 8.69
C TYR A 29 8.21 -25.06 8.56
N TRP A 30 7.43 -24.12 9.08
CA TRP A 30 7.78 -22.71 9.10
C TRP A 30 8.25 -22.33 10.50
N SER A 31 9.33 -21.57 10.58
CA SER A 31 9.76 -20.90 11.81
C SER A 31 9.68 -19.39 11.62
N LEU A 32 9.30 -18.67 12.68
CA LEU A 32 9.38 -17.21 12.73
C LEU A 32 10.76 -16.72 13.15
N GLU A 33 11.64 -17.62 13.55
CA GLU A 33 13.04 -17.30 13.82
C GLU A 33 13.72 -16.97 12.49
N GLY A 34 14.07 -15.69 12.31
CA GLY A 34 14.79 -15.27 11.13
C GLY A 34 16.14 -16.00 11.01
N THR A 35 16.50 -16.41 9.80
CA THR A 35 17.86 -16.91 9.53
C THR A 35 18.88 -15.84 9.87
N LYS A 36 19.92 -16.21 10.63
CA LYS A 36 21.06 -15.32 10.91
C LYS A 36 21.59 -14.78 9.59
N LYS A 37 21.59 -13.45 9.42
CA LYS A 37 22.20 -12.79 8.26
C LYS A 37 23.63 -13.30 8.14
N GLN A 38 23.95 -14.00 7.06
CA GLN A 38 25.33 -14.32 6.76
C GLN A 38 26.08 -13.00 6.59
N LYS A 39 27.21 -12.86 7.30
CA LYS A 39 28.08 -11.71 7.14
C LYS A 39 28.52 -11.66 5.68
N GLU A 40 28.31 -10.52 5.04
CA GLU A 40 28.49 -10.26 3.62
C GLU A 40 29.98 -10.13 3.26
N SER A 41 30.83 -11.03 3.75
CA SER A 41 32.29 -10.86 3.72
C SER A 41 32.95 -11.32 2.43
N ASN A 42 32.21 -11.96 1.51
CA ASN A 42 32.80 -12.57 0.30
C ASN A 42 32.08 -12.27 -1.02
N ARG A 43 31.15 -11.30 -1.05
CA ARG A 43 30.59 -10.82 -2.32
C ARG A 43 31.48 -9.71 -2.86
N LEU A 44 31.80 -9.79 -4.16
CA LEU A 44 32.38 -8.65 -4.88
C LEU A 44 31.50 -7.43 -4.60
N LYS A 45 32.10 -6.32 -4.17
CA LYS A 45 31.38 -5.04 -4.00
C LYS A 45 30.89 -4.60 -5.38
N ILE A 46 29.69 -5.04 -5.75
CA ILE A 46 29.03 -4.58 -6.97
C ILE A 46 28.71 -3.10 -6.72
N GLN A 47 29.27 -2.23 -7.56
CA GLN A 47 28.94 -0.81 -7.50
C GLN A 47 27.44 -0.66 -7.76
N PRO A 48 26.72 0.16 -6.97
CA PRO A 48 25.30 0.36 -7.18
C PRO A 48 25.08 0.98 -8.56
N VAL A 49 24.19 0.37 -9.35
CA VAL A 49 23.72 0.95 -10.60
C VAL A 49 22.82 2.14 -10.25
N SER A 50 23.11 3.29 -10.84
CA SER A 50 22.33 4.52 -10.69
C SER A 50 21.84 4.99 -12.06
N THR A 51 20.70 5.67 -12.08
CA THR A 51 20.11 6.26 -13.29
C THR A 51 20.16 7.78 -13.18
N CYS A 52 20.64 8.46 -14.21
CA CYS A 52 20.66 9.93 -14.22
C CYS A 52 19.23 10.49 -14.32
N PRO A 53 18.83 11.47 -13.48
CA PRO A 53 17.51 12.10 -13.58
C PRO A 53 17.35 13.02 -14.81
N SER A 54 18.46 13.47 -15.40
CA SER A 54 18.45 14.39 -16.55
C SER A 54 18.47 13.65 -17.89
N CYS A 55 19.43 12.74 -18.10
CA CYS A 55 19.58 12.02 -19.38
C CYS A 55 19.13 10.55 -19.35
N PHE A 56 18.67 10.05 -18.19
CA PHE A 56 18.19 8.67 -17.99
C PHE A 56 19.20 7.54 -18.29
N ALA A 57 20.48 7.87 -18.48
CA ALA A 57 21.52 6.88 -18.62
C ALA A 57 21.68 6.07 -17.32
N ALA A 58 21.73 4.74 -17.44
CA ALA A 58 22.01 3.82 -16.34
C ALA A 58 23.51 3.46 -16.33
N PHE A 59 24.18 3.63 -15.18
CA PHE A 59 25.62 3.38 -15.06
C PHE A 59 26.03 3.04 -13.63
N TYR A 60 27.23 2.46 -13.49
CA TYR A 60 27.86 2.26 -12.19
C TYR A 60 28.30 3.61 -11.61
N ARG A 61 27.78 3.96 -10.44
CA ARG A 61 28.00 5.29 -9.85
C ARG A 61 29.44 5.42 -9.35
N ASN A 62 30.21 6.29 -10.00
CA ASN A 62 31.60 6.59 -9.64
C ASN A 62 31.80 8.04 -9.12
N GLY A 63 30.72 8.72 -8.71
CA GLY A 63 30.78 10.09 -8.21
C GLY A 63 29.42 10.75 -8.09
N ASN A 64 29.44 12.08 -7.99
CA ASN A 64 28.24 12.92 -7.85
C ASN A 64 27.75 13.52 -9.17
N THR A 65 28.44 13.27 -10.27
CA THR A 65 28.12 13.86 -11.57
C THR A 65 27.89 12.76 -12.60
N CYS A 66 26.91 12.95 -13.47
CA CYS A 66 26.62 12.01 -14.55
C CYS A 66 27.77 11.99 -15.57
N PRO A 67 28.37 10.83 -15.88
CA PRO A 67 29.46 10.73 -16.85
C PRO A 67 29.03 10.96 -18.30
N PHE A 68 27.72 10.96 -18.59
CA PHE A 68 27.18 11.14 -19.94
C PHE A 68 26.73 12.57 -20.23
N CYS A 69 26.07 13.23 -19.27
CA CYS A 69 25.50 14.57 -19.48
C CYS A 69 26.03 15.64 -18.53
N GLY A 70 26.85 15.28 -17.54
CA GLY A 70 27.41 16.25 -16.58
C GLY A 70 26.43 16.74 -15.51
N ALA A 71 25.20 16.23 -15.44
CA ALA A 71 24.24 16.63 -14.40
C ALA A 71 24.65 16.12 -13.01
N ASP A 72 24.44 16.94 -11.98
CA ASP A 72 24.64 16.55 -10.59
C ASP A 72 23.57 15.55 -10.12
N LEU A 73 24.02 14.51 -9.42
CA LEU A 73 23.26 13.34 -8.97
C LEU A 73 22.93 13.41 -7.48
N VAL A 74 23.20 14.54 -6.82
CA VAL A 74 22.89 14.78 -5.41
C VAL A 74 21.73 15.75 -5.37
N GLU A 75 20.54 15.25 -5.06
CA GLU A 75 19.52 16.09 -4.46
C GLU A 75 19.90 16.22 -2.98
N GLU A 76 20.28 17.43 -2.56
CA GLU A 76 20.45 17.74 -1.15
C GLU A 76 19.07 17.70 -0.49
N ARG A 77 18.71 16.53 0.04
CA ARG A 77 17.50 16.37 0.83
C ARG A 77 17.87 16.65 2.28
N GLU A 78 17.50 17.83 2.77
CA GLU A 78 17.43 18.07 4.20
C GLU A 78 16.35 17.15 4.76
N ILE A 79 16.78 16.08 5.42
CA ILE A 79 15.89 15.20 6.18
C ILE A 79 15.68 15.91 7.51
N GLU A 80 14.50 16.48 7.73
CA GLU A 80 14.12 16.95 9.07
C GLU A 80 14.13 15.75 10.04
N VAL A 81 15.17 15.68 10.85
CA VAL A 81 15.26 14.70 11.94
C VAL A 81 14.33 15.18 13.05
N VAL A 82 13.12 14.61 13.11
CA VAL A 82 12.20 14.84 14.22
C VAL A 82 12.69 14.03 15.43
N ASP A 83 13.56 14.62 16.25
CA ASP A 83 14.17 14.01 17.45
C ASP A 83 13.15 13.51 18.51
N LYS A 84 11.86 13.82 18.37
CA LYS A 84 10.79 13.48 19.32
C LYS A 84 9.78 12.46 18.80
N ALA A 85 10.19 11.55 17.91
CA ALA A 85 9.32 10.47 17.45
C ALA A 85 9.26 9.31 18.48
N GLU A 86 8.43 9.44 19.51
CA GLU A 86 8.14 8.34 20.44
C GLU A 86 7.23 7.27 19.81
N LEU A 87 7.64 6.00 19.88
CA LEU A 87 6.82 4.86 19.45
C LEU A 87 5.66 4.62 20.42
N LYS A 88 4.44 5.05 20.05
CA LYS A 88 3.21 4.79 20.82
C LYS A 88 2.49 3.50 20.38
N LYS A 89 1.96 2.75 21.34
CA LYS A 89 1.20 1.50 21.12
C LYS A 89 -0.01 1.76 20.19
N VAL A 90 -0.01 1.12 19.03
CA VAL A 90 -1.01 1.33 17.95
C VAL A 90 -2.29 0.55 18.23
N VAL A 91 -3.04 0.89 19.27
CA VAL A 91 -4.37 0.29 19.52
C VAL A 91 -5.49 1.28 19.21
N ALA A 92 -5.36 2.54 19.64
CA ALA A 92 -6.31 3.61 19.31
C ALA A 92 -6.12 4.14 17.88
N ARG A 93 -4.86 4.38 17.47
CA ARG A 93 -4.52 4.99 16.18
C ARG A 93 -5.00 4.18 14.98
N ARG A 94 -5.00 2.84 15.05
CA ARG A 94 -5.55 1.95 14.00
C ARG A 94 -7.05 2.13 13.83
N LYS A 95 -7.82 2.22 14.93
CA LYS A 95 -9.27 2.45 14.87
C LYS A 95 -9.59 3.83 14.30
N GLU A 96 -8.84 4.85 14.68
CA GLU A 96 -9.02 6.22 14.17
C GLU A 96 -8.65 6.34 12.69
N ILE A 97 -7.52 5.76 12.27
CA ILE A 97 -7.12 5.70 10.86
C ILE A 97 -8.19 4.94 10.05
N PHE A 98 -8.65 3.79 10.55
CA PHE A 98 -9.66 3.00 9.86
C PHE A 98 -11.01 3.73 9.80
N LYS A 99 -11.43 4.43 10.87
CA LYS A 99 -12.60 5.30 10.85
C LYS A 99 -12.47 6.40 9.80
N LYS A 100 -11.32 7.10 9.76
CA LYS A 100 -11.03 8.15 8.76
C LYS A 100 -11.10 7.59 7.33
N ILE A 101 -10.44 6.46 7.07
CA ILE A 101 -10.48 5.78 5.76
C ILE A 101 -11.90 5.39 5.37
N ILE A 102 -12.72 4.91 6.30
CA ILE A 102 -14.13 4.59 6.03
C ILE A 102 -14.91 5.86 5.70
N THR A 103 -14.81 6.92 6.51
CA THR A 103 -15.49 8.19 6.24
C THR A 103 -15.07 8.78 4.90
N ASP A 104 -13.77 8.76 4.57
CA ASP A 104 -13.25 9.28 3.30
C ASP A 104 -13.75 8.46 2.10
N LYS A 105 -13.83 7.13 2.23
CA LYS A 105 -14.42 6.27 1.18
C LYS A 105 -15.90 6.52 0.99
N VAL A 106 -16.66 6.67 2.08
CA VAL A 106 -18.10 6.95 2.00
C VAL A 106 -18.33 8.34 1.41
N ALA A 107 -17.54 9.35 1.82
CA ALA A 107 -17.57 10.70 1.28
C ALA A 107 -17.28 10.70 -0.24
N ASN A 108 -16.19 10.05 -0.67
CA ASN A 108 -15.84 9.94 -2.10
C ASN A 108 -16.95 9.28 -2.94
N ASN A 109 -17.64 8.28 -2.39
CA ASN A 109 -18.75 7.60 -3.07
C ASN A 109 -20.02 8.50 -3.19
N VAL A 110 -20.10 9.62 -2.47
CA VAL A 110 -21.26 10.54 -2.52
C VAL A 110 -20.96 11.88 -3.17
N VAL A 111 -19.71 12.18 -3.54
CA VAL A 111 -19.30 13.47 -4.15
C VAL A 111 -20.12 13.80 -5.41
N ASP A 112 -20.23 12.84 -6.32
CA ASP A 112 -20.88 13.01 -7.63
C ASP A 112 -22.34 12.54 -7.66
N LYS A 113 -22.89 12.08 -6.53
CA LYS A 113 -24.27 11.57 -6.46
C LYS A 113 -25.27 12.69 -6.25
N ARG A 114 -26.48 12.53 -6.79
CA ARG A 114 -27.63 13.37 -6.41
C ARG A 114 -28.30 12.79 -5.17
N PRO A 115 -29.10 13.58 -4.44
CA PRO A 115 -29.82 13.08 -3.26
C PRO A 115 -30.60 11.79 -3.55
N SER A 116 -31.27 11.71 -4.70
CA SER A 116 -32.06 10.55 -5.13
C SER A 116 -31.24 9.26 -5.29
N ASP A 117 -29.94 9.37 -5.56
CA ASP A 117 -29.05 8.23 -5.84
C ASP A 117 -28.46 7.61 -4.55
N LEU A 118 -28.74 8.21 -3.37
CA LEU A 118 -28.31 7.73 -2.06
C LEU A 118 -29.11 6.48 -1.63
N LYS A 119 -28.41 5.44 -1.14
CA LYS A 119 -29.00 4.11 -0.90
C LYS A 119 -29.07 3.67 0.56
N ASN A 120 -28.44 4.39 1.48
CA ASN A 120 -28.45 4.04 2.91
C ASN A 120 -28.22 5.29 3.78
N TYR A 121 -28.51 5.18 5.07
CA TYR A 121 -28.34 6.28 6.02
C TYR A 121 -26.90 6.81 6.10
N ALA A 122 -25.90 5.96 5.97
CA ALA A 122 -24.49 6.38 6.02
C ALA A 122 -24.11 7.29 4.84
N GLU A 123 -24.60 6.97 3.64
CA GLU A 123 -24.45 7.81 2.45
C GLU A 123 -25.22 9.14 2.60
N VAL A 124 -26.45 9.10 3.14
CA VAL A 124 -27.24 10.31 3.41
C VAL A 124 -26.53 11.24 4.39
N LYS A 125 -25.98 10.68 5.46
CA LYS A 125 -25.23 11.45 6.45
C LYS A 125 -23.95 12.04 5.84
N ALA A 126 -23.17 11.24 5.14
CA ALA A 126 -21.94 11.73 4.48
C ALA A 126 -22.23 12.81 3.43
N TYR A 127 -23.34 12.69 2.68
CA TYR A 127 -23.77 13.68 1.71
C TYR A 127 -24.19 14.99 2.39
N ALA A 128 -24.92 14.90 3.51
CA ALA A 128 -25.31 16.06 4.31
C ALA A 128 -24.09 16.80 4.87
N ASP A 129 -23.11 16.06 5.40
CA ASP A 129 -21.86 16.62 5.91
C ASP A 129 -21.05 17.29 4.77
N LEU A 130 -20.96 16.66 3.59
CA LEU A 130 -20.24 17.19 2.42
C LEU A 130 -20.88 18.48 1.86
N LYS A 131 -22.21 18.57 1.85
CA LYS A 131 -22.95 19.74 1.35
C LYS A 131 -23.22 20.80 2.43
N GLY A 132 -22.78 20.57 3.67
CA GLY A 132 -22.96 21.50 4.79
C GLY A 132 -24.41 21.62 5.27
N TYR A 133 -25.23 20.59 5.08
CA TYR A 133 -26.60 20.57 5.59
C TYR A 133 -26.65 20.33 7.11
N LYS A 134 -27.73 20.80 7.74
CA LYS A 134 -27.94 20.57 9.18
C LYS A 134 -28.09 19.06 9.46
N PRO A 135 -27.58 18.55 10.60
CA PRO A 135 -27.71 17.13 10.96
C PRO A 135 -29.15 16.60 10.94
N GLY A 136 -30.13 17.46 11.27
CA GLY A 136 -31.56 17.11 11.21
C GLY A 136 -32.05 16.77 9.81
N TRP A 137 -31.49 17.39 8.75
CA TRP A 137 -31.86 17.12 7.37
C TRP A 137 -31.60 15.65 7.00
N ALA A 138 -30.43 15.11 7.38
CA ALA A 138 -30.09 13.71 7.10
C ALA A 138 -31.10 12.74 7.74
N TYR A 139 -31.55 13.03 8.98
CA TYR A 139 -32.55 12.24 9.67
C TYR A 139 -33.93 12.29 8.98
N PHE A 140 -34.42 13.49 8.68
CA PHE A 140 -35.72 13.66 8.01
C PHE A 140 -35.72 13.06 6.59
N TYR A 141 -34.64 13.28 5.84
CA TYR A 141 -34.48 12.75 4.49
C TYR A 141 -34.41 11.21 4.47
N ALA A 142 -33.64 10.60 5.39
CA ALA A 142 -33.56 9.16 5.51
C ALA A 142 -34.90 8.53 5.94
N LYS A 143 -35.58 9.15 6.92
CA LYS A 143 -36.90 8.72 7.39
C LYS A 143 -37.95 8.73 6.27
N GLN A 144 -37.92 9.73 5.39
CA GLN A 144 -38.81 9.82 4.23
C GLN A 144 -38.55 8.71 3.19
N ARG A 145 -37.31 8.22 3.10
CA ARG A 145 -36.90 7.16 2.15
C ARG A 145 -36.90 5.75 2.73
N GLY A 146 -37.18 5.59 4.03
CA GLY A 146 -37.24 4.29 4.70
C GLY A 146 -35.88 3.66 5.00
N PHE A 147 -34.83 4.47 5.18
CA PHE A 147 -33.52 4.01 5.64
C PHE A 147 -33.40 3.95 7.16
#